data_AF-A0A7W1NNT2-F1
#
_entry.id   AF-A0A7W1NNT2-F1
#
_cell.length_a   1.000
_cell.length_b   1.000
_cell.length_c   1.000
_cell.angle_alpha   90.00
_cell.angle_beta   90.00
_cell.angle_gamma   90.00
#
_symmetry.space_group_name_H-M   'P 1'
#
loop_
_entity.id
_entity.type
_entity.pdbx_description
1 polymer ?
#
loop_
_entity_poly.entity_id
_entity_poly.type
_entity_poly.pdbx_seq_one_letter_code
_entity_poly.pdbx_strand_id
1 'polypeptide(L)'
;MKKAFLALLAIVVVVGGCFGLFTLSTYAVGYFVRGTRPIPGDAAKFDPIAAYPDIAKFAGDNVQVERIEMKFVKSNGTLDLTGSYGAEVDYRFVHILDNAPDNAAPLGAGGKPGGTYAEHIYVNVVKPGASGGAKNQYYNFGMTHQVIAAQLLTEPTAEPPTCSAKQLWDIALKNDAPANAVATINYDSTGYRFSIKDTSVNLQFDTSCNLIK
;
A
#
# COMPACT_ATOMS: atom_id res chain seq x y z
N MET A 1 17.48 49.73 23.43
CA MET A 1 17.97 48.35 23.17
C MET A 1 17.13 47.27 23.85
N LYS A 2 16.94 47.25 25.18
CA LYS A 2 16.17 46.18 25.88
C LYS A 2 14.73 45.94 25.37
N LYS A 3 13.96 47.01 25.08
CA LYS A 3 12.58 46.89 24.57
C LYS A 3 12.50 46.23 23.18
N ALA A 4 13.42 46.57 22.28
CA ALA A 4 13.48 45.99 20.94
C ALA A 4 13.85 44.50 20.99
N PHE A 5 14.77 44.13 21.89
CA PHE A 5 15.15 42.73 22.11
C PHE A 5 13.99 41.88 22.65
N LEU A 6 13.24 42.39 23.64
CA LEU A 6 12.07 41.69 24.19
C LEU A 6 10.95 41.53 23.16
N ALA A 7 10.70 42.55 22.32
CA ALA A 7 9.73 42.47 21.23
C ALA A 7 10.12 41.43 20.18
N LEU A 8 11.40 41.36 19.80
CA LEU A 8 11.92 40.34 18.87
C LEU A 8 11.74 38.93 19.44
N LEU A 9 12.08 38.72 20.72
CA LEU A 9 11.91 37.43 21.39
C LEU A 9 10.43 36.99 21.41
N ALA A 10 9.52 37.91 21.73
CA ALA A 10 8.09 37.62 21.71
C ALA A 10 7.58 37.22 20.32
N ILE A 11 8.04 37.91 19.26
CA ILE A 11 7.68 37.55 17.88
C ILE A 11 8.18 36.16 17.52
N VAL A 12 9.44 35.82 17.86
CA VAL A 12 10.00 34.48 17.59
C VAL A 12 9.21 33.39 18.30
N VAL A 13 8.84 33.61 19.56
CA VAL A 13 8.03 32.65 20.33
C VAL A 13 6.63 32.49 19.73
N VAL A 14 5.98 33.60 19.35
CA VAL A 14 4.64 33.55 18.74
C VAL A 14 4.68 32.87 17.37
N VAL A 15 5.61 33.26 16.50
CA VAL A 15 5.76 32.68 15.16
C VAL A 15 6.13 31.19 15.25
N GLY A 16 7.08 30.84 16.12
CA GLY A 16 7.46 29.46 16.38
C GLY A 16 6.30 28.63 16.95
N GLY A 17 5.52 29.19 17.87
CA GLY A 17 4.33 28.57 18.42
C GLY A 17 3.24 28.33 17.37
N CYS A 18 2.94 29.33 16.53
CA CYS A 18 1.98 29.18 15.44
C CYS A 18 2.44 28.14 14.41
N PHE A 19 3.73 28.10 14.08
CA PHE A 19 4.28 27.10 13.17
C PHE A 19 4.20 25.68 13.77
N GLY A 20 4.53 25.53 15.06
CA GLY A 20 4.41 24.24 15.76
C GLY A 20 2.96 23.74 15.86
N LEU A 21 2.00 24.63 16.10
CA LEU A 21 0.58 24.27 16.10
C LEU A 21 0.10 23.84 14.69
N PHE A 22 0.56 24.54 13.65
CA PHE A 22 0.23 24.19 12.27
C PHE A 22 0.76 22.79 11.92
N THR A 23 2.02 22.49 12.18
CA THR A 23 2.60 21.17 11.89
C THR A 23 1.90 20.07 12.67
N LEU A 24 1.66 20.27 13.98
CA LEU A 24 0.93 19.32 14.81
C LEU A 24 -0.50 19.07 14.31
N SER A 25 -1.20 20.12 13.84
CA SER A 25 -2.54 19.98 13.30
C SER A 25 -2.56 19.13 12.02
N THR A 26 -1.62 19.35 11.09
CA THR A 26 -1.54 18.57 9.85
C THR A 26 -1.20 17.09 10.10
N TYR A 27 -0.38 16.84 11.12
CA TYR A 27 -0.03 15.51 11.61
C TYR A 27 -1.26 14.81 12.20
N ALA A 28 -1.97 15.49 13.11
CA ALA A 28 -3.17 14.95 13.76
C ALA A 28 -4.29 14.67 12.77
N VAL A 29 -4.51 15.55 11.78
CA VAL A 29 -5.48 15.32 10.70
C VAL A 29 -5.10 14.09 9.88
N GLY A 30 -3.82 13.93 9.53
CA GLY A 30 -3.34 12.76 8.79
C GLY A 30 -3.57 11.44 9.52
N TYR A 31 -3.30 11.40 10.82
CA TYR A 31 -3.39 10.18 11.61
C TYR A 31 -4.82 9.86 12.05
N PHE A 32 -5.53 10.82 12.64
CA PHE A 32 -6.83 10.58 13.28
C PHE A 32 -8.00 10.78 12.32
N VAL A 33 -7.96 11.79 11.46
CA VAL A 33 -9.09 12.12 10.56
C VAL A 33 -8.99 11.34 9.26
N ARG A 34 -7.80 11.24 8.68
CA ARG A 34 -7.56 10.51 7.42
C ARG A 34 -7.19 9.05 7.62
N GLY A 35 -6.96 8.61 8.87
CA GLY A 35 -6.64 7.22 9.18
C GLY A 35 -5.30 6.73 8.61
N THR A 36 -4.41 7.62 8.17
CA THR A 36 -3.12 7.19 7.62
C THR A 36 -2.18 6.72 8.73
N ARG A 37 -1.29 5.78 8.40
CA ARG A 37 -0.36 5.16 9.36
C ARG A 37 1.08 5.14 8.84
N PRO A 38 2.08 5.13 9.74
CA PRO A 38 3.46 4.92 9.35
C PRO A 38 3.64 3.59 8.62
N ILE A 39 4.49 3.60 7.61
CA ILE A 39 4.92 2.38 6.92
C ILE A 39 5.72 1.52 7.91
N PRO A 40 5.45 0.20 8.02
CA PRO A 40 6.29 -0.69 8.82
C PRO A 40 7.70 -0.80 8.21
N GLY A 41 8.73 -0.73 9.05
CA GLY A 41 10.13 -0.85 8.62
C GLY A 41 10.74 0.44 8.05
N ASP A 42 11.70 0.28 7.13
CA ASP A 42 12.46 1.38 6.51
C ASP A 42 11.86 1.72 5.13
N ALA A 43 11.32 2.93 4.97
CA ALA A 43 10.72 3.37 3.71
C ALA A 43 11.71 3.40 2.52
N ALA A 44 13.01 3.57 2.76
CA ALA A 44 14.03 3.54 1.70
C ALA A 44 14.44 2.12 1.29
N LYS A 45 14.02 1.11 2.06
CA LYS A 45 14.31 -0.31 1.88
C LYS A 45 13.09 -1.18 2.24
N PHE A 46 11.91 -0.75 1.79
CA PHE A 46 10.65 -1.39 2.17
C PHE A 46 10.55 -2.78 1.53
N ASP A 47 10.38 -3.83 2.35
CA ASP A 47 10.12 -5.20 1.88
C ASP A 47 8.61 -5.47 1.95
N PRO A 48 7.92 -5.55 0.80
CA PRO A 48 6.46 -5.65 0.77
C PRO A 48 5.94 -7.01 1.25
N ILE A 49 6.74 -8.07 1.10
CA ILE A 49 6.33 -9.42 1.50
C ILE A 49 6.60 -9.61 2.99
N ALA A 50 7.76 -9.16 3.49
CA ALA A 50 8.05 -9.22 4.92
C ALA A 50 7.12 -8.33 5.76
N ALA A 51 6.67 -7.20 5.20
CA ALA A 51 5.70 -6.31 5.85
C ALA A 51 4.26 -6.84 5.84
N TYR A 52 3.95 -7.88 5.05
CA TYR A 52 2.58 -8.36 4.84
C TYR A 52 1.78 -8.59 6.15
N PRO A 53 2.34 -9.21 7.22
CA PRO A 53 1.58 -9.44 8.46
C PRO A 53 1.09 -8.13 9.12
N ASP A 54 1.91 -7.09 9.13
CA ASP A 54 1.53 -5.78 9.69
C ASP A 54 0.49 -5.07 8.81
N ILE A 55 0.64 -5.19 7.49
CA ILE A 55 -0.31 -4.64 6.51
C ILE A 55 -1.68 -5.34 6.61
N ALA A 56 -1.69 -6.67 6.71
CA ALA A 56 -2.92 -7.46 6.87
C ALA A 56 -3.62 -7.12 8.19
N LYS A 57 -2.87 -6.97 9.29
CA LYS A 57 -3.43 -6.50 10.57
C LYS A 57 -4.03 -5.09 10.46
N PHE A 58 -3.40 -4.21 9.68
CA PHE A 58 -3.95 -2.88 9.44
C PHE A 58 -5.19 -2.90 8.54
N ALA A 59 -5.29 -3.86 7.62
CA ALA A 59 -6.48 -4.05 6.78
C ALA A 59 -7.72 -4.45 7.61
N GLY A 60 -7.54 -5.31 8.61
CA GLY A 60 -8.59 -5.70 9.55
C GLY A 60 -8.47 -7.15 10.00
N ASP A 61 -9.34 -7.58 10.91
CA ASP A 61 -9.42 -8.97 11.34
C ASP A 61 -10.11 -9.83 10.27
N ASN A 62 -9.71 -11.11 10.16
CA ASN A 62 -10.31 -12.12 9.27
C ASN A 62 -10.35 -11.72 7.78
N VAL A 63 -9.45 -10.85 7.34
CA VAL A 63 -9.31 -10.49 5.93
C VAL A 63 -8.49 -11.53 5.18
N GLN A 64 -8.83 -11.77 3.93
CA GLN A 64 -8.07 -12.61 3.01
C GLN A 64 -7.46 -11.74 1.93
N VAL A 65 -6.22 -12.03 1.50
CA VAL A 65 -5.61 -11.28 0.40
C VAL A 65 -6.24 -11.71 -0.92
N GLU A 66 -6.64 -10.76 -1.75
CA GLU A 66 -7.08 -10.98 -3.13
C GLU A 66 -5.91 -10.73 -4.09
N ARG A 67 -5.17 -9.63 -3.87
CA ARG A 67 -4.07 -9.21 -4.75
C ARG A 67 -3.05 -8.35 -4.02
N ILE A 68 -1.79 -8.43 -4.44
CA ILE A 68 -0.73 -7.48 -4.08
C ILE A 68 -0.05 -7.02 -5.37
N GLU A 69 -0.03 -5.72 -5.64
CA GLU A 69 0.73 -5.12 -6.73
C GLU A 69 1.89 -4.31 -6.17
N MET A 70 3.12 -4.72 -6.47
CA MET A 70 4.36 -4.08 -6.02
C MET A 70 5.03 -3.40 -7.21
N LYS A 71 5.13 -2.07 -7.21
CA LYS A 71 5.72 -1.31 -8.32
C LYS A 71 7.12 -0.84 -7.99
N PHE A 72 8.02 -1.06 -8.94
CA PHE A 72 9.43 -0.65 -8.89
C PHE A 72 10.27 -1.34 -7.81
N VAL A 73 10.10 -2.65 -7.67
CA VAL A 73 10.89 -3.51 -6.78
C VAL A 73 12.31 -3.66 -7.32
N LYS A 74 13.33 -3.34 -6.52
CA LYS A 74 14.75 -3.48 -6.87
C LYS A 74 15.20 -4.95 -6.78
N SER A 75 16.34 -5.27 -7.40
CA SER A 75 16.93 -6.61 -7.44
C SER A 75 17.29 -7.23 -6.08
N ASN A 76 17.39 -6.42 -5.03
CA ASN A 76 17.56 -6.88 -3.65
C ASN A 76 16.24 -7.29 -2.98
N GLY A 77 15.10 -7.18 -3.67
CA GLY A 77 13.77 -7.50 -3.16
C GLY A 77 13.04 -6.36 -2.46
N THR A 78 13.61 -5.16 -2.37
CA THR A 78 13.00 -4.03 -1.67
C THR A 78 12.57 -2.89 -2.60
N LEU A 79 11.70 -2.03 -2.11
CA LEU A 79 11.30 -0.77 -2.72
C LEU A 79 11.98 0.40 -2.00
N ASP A 80 12.16 1.50 -2.71
CA ASP A 80 12.52 2.79 -2.12
C ASP A 80 11.36 3.76 -2.32
N LEU A 81 10.49 3.80 -1.32
CA LEU A 81 9.30 4.64 -1.28
C LEU A 81 9.67 6.12 -1.12
N THR A 82 10.93 6.46 -0.87
CA THR A 82 11.40 7.85 -0.77
C THR A 82 11.86 8.41 -2.11
N GLY A 83 12.12 7.53 -3.09
CA GLY A 83 12.58 7.85 -4.44
C GLY A 83 11.59 8.71 -5.25
N SER A 84 12.06 9.26 -6.38
CA SER A 84 11.28 10.13 -7.26
C SER A 84 10.44 9.38 -8.31
N TYR A 85 10.66 8.07 -8.46
CA TYR A 85 10.06 7.27 -9.52
C TYR A 85 8.72 6.64 -9.15
N GLY A 86 8.13 7.02 -8.00
CA GLY A 86 6.77 6.62 -7.64
C GLY A 86 6.63 5.15 -7.24
N ALA A 87 7.59 4.62 -6.48
CA ALA A 87 7.46 3.31 -5.83
C ALA A 87 6.20 3.27 -4.94
N GLU A 88 5.40 2.23 -5.10
CA GLU A 88 4.18 2.01 -4.33
C GLU A 88 3.84 0.52 -4.26
N VAL A 89 3.03 0.16 -3.28
CA VAL A 89 2.48 -1.18 -3.11
C VAL A 89 1.00 -1.09 -2.81
N ASP A 90 0.18 -1.73 -3.62
CA ASP A 90 -1.26 -1.79 -3.46
C ASP A 90 -1.64 -3.19 -2.98
N TYR A 91 -2.08 -3.31 -1.74
CA TYR A 91 -2.63 -4.53 -1.18
C TYR A 91 -4.15 -4.47 -1.26
N ARG A 92 -4.76 -5.51 -1.80
CA ARG A 92 -6.19 -5.68 -1.81
C ARG A 92 -6.56 -6.91 -1.01
N PHE A 93 -7.37 -6.69 0.00
CA PHE A 93 -7.95 -7.71 0.84
C PHE A 93 -9.46 -7.77 0.64
N VAL A 94 -10.05 -8.85 1.09
CA VAL A 94 -11.50 -9.03 1.17
C VAL A 94 -11.90 -9.51 2.55
N HIS A 95 -12.99 -8.97 3.08
CA HIS A 95 -13.68 -9.47 4.25
C HIS A 95 -14.96 -10.15 3.77
N ILE A 96 -14.98 -11.49 3.84
CA ILE A 96 -16.12 -12.28 3.37
C ILE A 96 -17.26 -12.14 4.37
N LEU A 97 -18.45 -11.82 3.88
CA LEU A 97 -19.65 -11.67 4.70
C LEU A 97 -20.38 -13.01 4.85
N ASP A 98 -20.88 -13.27 6.05
CA ASP A 98 -21.71 -14.44 6.34
C ASP A 98 -23.04 -14.42 5.57
N ASN A 99 -23.55 -13.23 5.27
CA ASN A 99 -24.81 -13.02 4.57
C ASN A 99 -24.68 -11.92 3.51
N ALA A 100 -25.54 -11.97 2.50
CA ALA A 100 -25.67 -10.87 1.54
C ALA A 100 -26.09 -9.57 2.27
N PRO A 101 -25.56 -8.41 1.88
CA PRO A 101 -25.96 -7.14 2.48
C PRO A 101 -27.41 -6.80 2.12
N ASP A 102 -28.08 -6.00 2.96
CA ASP A 102 -29.50 -5.61 2.75
C ASP A 102 -29.74 -4.88 1.42
N ASN A 103 -28.72 -4.22 0.89
CA ASN A 103 -28.74 -3.51 -0.40
C ASN A 103 -28.16 -4.34 -1.56
N ALA A 104 -27.99 -5.66 -1.40
CA ALA A 104 -27.55 -6.54 -2.48
C ALA A 104 -28.46 -6.40 -3.71
N ALA A 105 -27.86 -6.36 -4.89
CA ALA A 105 -28.62 -6.28 -6.13
C ALA A 105 -29.56 -7.49 -6.25
N PRO A 106 -30.81 -7.32 -6.70
CA PRO A 106 -31.72 -8.44 -6.91
C PRO A 106 -31.26 -9.32 -8.08
N LEU A 107 -31.86 -10.51 -8.18
CA LEU A 107 -31.69 -11.40 -9.33
C LEU A 107 -32.06 -10.67 -10.62
N GLY A 108 -31.18 -10.74 -11.63
CA GLY A 108 -31.33 -10.03 -12.90
C GLY A 108 -30.73 -8.62 -12.94
N ALA A 109 -30.30 -8.05 -11.80
CA ALA A 109 -29.62 -6.75 -11.72
C ALA A 109 -28.15 -6.87 -11.26
N GLY A 110 -27.55 -8.05 -11.41
CA GLY A 110 -26.18 -8.36 -10.95
C GLY A 110 -26.11 -9.18 -9.66
N GLY A 111 -27.24 -9.38 -8.97
CA GLY A 111 -27.32 -10.30 -7.85
C GLY A 111 -27.18 -11.76 -8.28
N LYS A 112 -26.54 -12.58 -7.43
CA LYS A 112 -26.41 -14.04 -7.62
C LYS A 112 -26.96 -14.78 -6.41
N PRO A 113 -27.92 -15.73 -6.56
CA PRO A 113 -28.39 -16.53 -5.44
C PRO A 113 -27.25 -17.41 -4.92
N GLY A 114 -27.04 -17.42 -3.60
CA GLY A 114 -25.92 -18.13 -2.98
C GLY A 114 -24.55 -17.56 -3.34
N GLY A 115 -24.49 -16.34 -3.89
CA GLY A 115 -23.23 -15.65 -4.15
C GLY A 115 -22.51 -15.27 -2.86
N THR A 116 -21.19 -15.38 -2.86
CA THR A 116 -20.34 -14.87 -1.78
C THR A 116 -20.22 -13.36 -1.92
N TYR A 117 -20.64 -12.62 -0.90
CA TYR A 117 -20.45 -11.17 -0.84
C TYR A 117 -19.24 -10.86 0.02
N ALA A 118 -18.49 -9.84 -0.34
CA ALA A 118 -17.34 -9.39 0.42
C ALA A 118 -17.18 -7.87 0.37
N GLU A 119 -16.66 -7.30 1.45
CA GLU A 119 -16.14 -5.93 1.48
C GLU A 119 -14.70 -5.96 0.97
N HIS A 120 -14.37 -5.12 -0.02
CA HIS A 120 -13.00 -5.01 -0.49
C HIS A 120 -12.27 -3.94 0.29
N ILE A 121 -11.08 -4.28 0.79
CA ILE A 121 -10.25 -3.42 1.62
C ILE A 121 -8.96 -3.15 0.86
N TYR A 122 -8.68 -1.87 0.63
CA TYR A 122 -7.51 -1.41 -0.09
C TYR A 122 -6.55 -0.80 0.91
N VAL A 123 -5.33 -1.33 0.96
CA VAL A 123 -4.22 -0.74 1.69
C VAL A 123 -3.14 -0.33 0.70
N ASN A 124 -2.96 0.98 0.53
CA ASN A 124 -1.92 1.52 -0.34
C ASN A 124 -0.73 1.97 0.51
N VAL A 125 0.47 1.56 0.10
CA VAL A 125 1.74 1.93 0.70
C VAL A 125 2.51 2.78 -0.30
N VAL A 126 2.68 4.06 0.03
CA VAL A 126 3.24 5.10 -0.84
C VAL A 126 4.25 5.96 -0.10
N LYS A 127 4.95 6.85 -0.82
CA LYS A 127 5.85 7.85 -0.23
C LYS A 127 5.16 8.67 0.89
N PRO A 128 5.69 8.69 2.12
CA PRO A 128 5.21 9.60 3.16
C PRO A 128 5.47 11.06 2.79
N GLY A 129 4.55 11.95 3.16
CA GLY A 129 4.70 13.38 2.90
C GLY A 129 3.41 14.17 2.93
N ALA A 130 3.48 15.43 2.51
CA ALA A 130 2.31 16.28 2.41
C ALA A 130 1.34 15.75 1.33
N SER A 131 0.07 15.64 1.67
CA SER A 131 -1.00 15.17 0.80
C SER A 131 -2.24 16.08 0.92
N GLY A 132 -3.13 16.01 -0.06
CA GLY A 132 -4.36 16.80 -0.13
C GLY A 132 -4.20 18.12 -0.91
N GLY A 133 -5.35 18.74 -1.23
CA GLY A 133 -5.39 20.03 -1.94
C GLY A 133 -5.22 21.22 -0.98
N ALA A 134 -5.18 22.44 -1.53
CA ALA A 134 -4.91 23.69 -0.81
C ALA A 134 -5.75 23.90 0.47
N LYS A 135 -6.99 23.37 0.52
CA LYS A 135 -7.90 23.53 1.67
C LYS A 135 -7.86 22.38 2.67
N ASN A 136 -7.23 21.26 2.33
CA ASN A 136 -7.28 20.01 3.09
C ASN A 136 -5.90 19.34 3.11
N GLN A 137 -4.85 20.12 3.35
CA GLN A 137 -3.50 19.58 3.46
C GLN A 137 -3.37 18.79 4.76
N TYR A 138 -2.77 17.60 4.68
CA TYR A 138 -2.44 16.76 5.82
C TYR A 138 -1.14 16.02 5.54
N TYR A 139 -0.51 15.49 6.59
CA TYR A 139 0.64 14.63 6.43
C TYR A 139 0.17 13.18 6.22
N ASN A 140 0.45 12.58 5.06
CA ASN A 140 0.25 11.16 4.83
C ASN A 140 1.46 10.39 5.37
N PHE A 141 1.22 9.49 6.32
CA PHE A 141 2.26 8.67 6.92
C PHE A 141 2.79 7.52 6.05
N GLY A 142 2.23 7.36 4.85
CA GLY A 142 2.68 6.43 3.83
C GLY A 142 1.82 5.18 3.71
N MET A 143 0.91 4.92 4.66
CA MET A 143 -0.06 3.83 4.55
C MET A 143 -1.50 4.36 4.69
N THR A 144 -2.36 4.03 3.74
CA THR A 144 -3.79 4.43 3.71
C THR A 144 -4.70 3.21 3.69
N HIS A 145 -5.89 3.30 4.29
CA HIS A 145 -6.90 2.24 4.33
C HIS A 145 -8.21 2.74 3.73
N GLN A 146 -8.81 1.96 2.86
CA GLN A 146 -10.13 2.25 2.29
C GLN A 146 -10.95 0.98 2.20
N VAL A 147 -12.17 1.01 2.74
CA VAL A 147 -13.17 -0.05 2.59
C VAL A 147 -14.17 0.35 1.52
N ILE A 148 -14.41 -0.55 0.57
CA ILE A 148 -15.45 -0.41 -0.45
C ILE A 148 -16.65 -1.25 -0.01
N ALA A 149 -17.85 -0.71 -0.27
CA ALA A 149 -19.11 -1.36 0.07
C ALA A 149 -19.17 -2.80 -0.47
N ALA A 150 -19.87 -3.64 0.28
CA ALA A 150 -20.01 -5.06 -0.02
C ALA A 150 -20.55 -5.29 -1.43
N GLN A 151 -19.88 -6.17 -2.17
CA GLN A 151 -20.25 -6.56 -3.53
C GLN A 151 -20.04 -8.07 -3.71
N LEU A 152 -20.55 -8.61 -4.81
CA LEU A 152 -20.34 -10.00 -5.16
C LEU A 152 -18.85 -10.25 -5.41
N LEU A 153 -18.26 -11.22 -4.71
CA LEU A 153 -16.88 -11.62 -4.90
C LEU A 153 -16.76 -12.35 -6.25
N THR A 154 -15.93 -11.81 -7.13
CA THR A 154 -15.73 -12.35 -8.50
C THR A 154 -14.34 -12.89 -8.73
N GLU A 155 -13.34 -12.39 -8.00
CA GLU A 155 -11.98 -12.90 -8.01
C GLU A 155 -11.77 -13.86 -6.83
N PRO A 156 -11.05 -14.97 -7.01
CA PRO A 156 -10.67 -15.85 -5.91
C PRO A 156 -9.70 -15.15 -4.96
N THR A 157 -9.74 -15.51 -3.68
CA THR A 157 -8.72 -15.11 -2.72
C THR A 157 -7.44 -15.92 -2.91
N ALA A 158 -6.34 -15.37 -2.41
CA ALA A 158 -5.03 -16.00 -2.38
C ALA A 158 -4.63 -16.31 -0.93
N GLU A 159 -3.76 -17.28 -0.77
CA GLU A 159 -3.04 -17.48 0.49
C GLU A 159 -2.07 -16.31 0.74
N PRO A 160 -1.58 -16.12 1.97
CA PRO A 160 -0.48 -15.19 2.23
C PRO A 160 0.74 -15.47 1.33
N PRO A 161 1.41 -14.43 0.81
CA PRO A 161 2.59 -14.62 -0.02
C PRO A 161 3.74 -15.23 0.78
N THR A 162 4.31 -16.33 0.28
CA THR A 162 5.43 -17.05 0.89
C THR A 162 6.78 -16.74 0.23
N CYS A 163 6.76 -16.25 -1.01
CA CYS A 163 7.96 -15.96 -1.79
C CYS A 163 8.39 -14.52 -1.54
N SER A 164 9.63 -14.35 -1.08
CA SER A 164 10.23 -13.01 -1.03
C SER A 164 10.42 -12.47 -2.45
N ALA A 165 10.28 -11.17 -2.62
CA ALA A 165 10.57 -10.54 -3.91
C ALA A 165 12.04 -10.72 -4.34
N LYS A 166 12.96 -10.87 -3.38
CA LYS A 166 14.36 -11.20 -3.66
C LYS A 166 14.50 -12.58 -4.35
N GLN A 167 13.78 -13.61 -3.89
CA GLN A 167 13.83 -14.93 -4.52
C GLN A 167 13.34 -14.88 -5.97
N LEU A 168 12.28 -14.12 -6.25
CA LEU A 168 11.77 -13.92 -7.62
C LEU A 168 12.83 -13.22 -8.49
N TRP A 169 13.48 -12.18 -7.95
CA TRP A 169 14.59 -11.50 -8.60
C TRP A 169 15.80 -12.41 -8.86
N ASP A 170 16.19 -13.25 -7.90
CA ASP A 170 17.30 -14.19 -8.06
C ASP A 170 17.07 -15.17 -9.22
N ILE A 171 15.81 -15.53 -9.50
CA ILE A 171 15.43 -16.33 -10.68
C ILE A 171 15.41 -15.47 -11.94
N ALA A 172 14.87 -14.24 -11.88
CA ALA A 172 14.86 -13.33 -13.01
C ALA A 172 16.27 -12.99 -13.52
N LEU A 173 17.22 -12.77 -12.62
CA LEU A 173 18.63 -12.52 -12.97
C LEU A 173 19.29 -13.70 -13.67
N LYS A 174 18.89 -14.94 -13.35
CA LYS A 174 19.34 -16.16 -14.05
C LYS A 174 18.73 -16.29 -15.45
N ASN A 175 17.66 -15.55 -15.73
CA ASN A 175 16.97 -15.46 -17.02
C ASN A 175 17.25 -14.10 -17.69
N ASP A 176 18.50 -13.62 -17.57
CA ASP A 176 19.03 -12.43 -18.23
C ASP A 176 18.32 -11.11 -17.89
N ALA A 177 17.63 -11.02 -16.75
CA ALA A 177 17.07 -9.75 -16.30
C ALA A 177 18.18 -8.74 -15.95
N PRO A 178 18.03 -7.45 -16.34
CA PRO A 178 19.02 -6.42 -16.03
C PRO A 178 19.08 -6.12 -14.52
N ALA A 179 20.26 -6.24 -13.92
CA ALA A 179 20.46 -6.13 -12.46
C ALA A 179 20.19 -4.72 -11.88
N ASN A 180 20.28 -3.69 -12.71
CA ASN A 180 20.04 -2.29 -12.36
C ASN A 180 18.61 -1.82 -12.69
N ALA A 181 17.71 -2.73 -13.05
CA ALA A 181 16.31 -2.41 -13.30
C ALA A 181 15.45 -2.54 -12.04
N VAL A 182 14.19 -2.14 -12.19
CA VAL A 182 13.14 -2.28 -11.20
C VAL A 182 11.95 -3.01 -11.83
N ALA A 183 11.30 -3.86 -11.07
CA ALA A 183 10.23 -4.72 -11.56
C ALA A 183 8.86 -4.32 -11.00
N THR A 184 7.81 -4.66 -11.75
CA THR A 184 6.46 -4.76 -11.23
C THR A 184 6.17 -6.22 -10.94
N ILE A 185 5.76 -6.52 -9.70
CA ILE A 185 5.41 -7.86 -9.25
C ILE A 185 3.96 -7.84 -8.82
N ASN A 186 3.12 -8.65 -9.46
CA ASN A 186 1.73 -8.87 -9.06
C ASN A 186 1.61 -10.24 -8.42
N TYR A 187 0.97 -10.33 -7.26
CA TYR A 187 0.63 -11.57 -6.59
C TYR A 187 -0.88 -11.71 -6.48
N ASP A 188 -1.41 -12.88 -6.85
CA ASP A 188 -2.82 -13.25 -6.67
C ASP A 188 -2.95 -14.77 -6.49
N SER A 189 -4.17 -15.32 -6.57
CA SER A 189 -4.44 -16.75 -6.37
C SER A 189 -3.71 -17.66 -7.37
N THR A 190 -3.22 -17.13 -8.48
CA THR A 190 -2.49 -17.88 -9.52
C THR A 190 -0.98 -17.90 -9.30
N GLY A 191 -0.47 -17.11 -8.36
CA GLY A 191 0.95 -16.98 -8.06
C GLY A 191 1.47 -15.57 -8.36
N TYR A 192 2.69 -15.47 -8.86
CA TYR A 192 3.38 -14.19 -9.09
C TYR A 192 3.58 -13.92 -10.58
N ARG A 193 3.30 -12.69 -11.02
CA ARG A 193 3.68 -12.18 -12.34
C ARG A 193 4.74 -11.11 -12.16
N PHE A 194 5.93 -11.34 -12.67
CA PHE A 194 7.09 -10.46 -12.59
C PHE A 194 7.35 -9.86 -13.97
N SER A 195 7.50 -8.55 -14.05
CA SER A 195 7.82 -7.89 -15.31
C SER A 195 8.72 -6.70 -15.11
N ILE A 196 9.57 -6.42 -16.10
CA ILE A 196 10.38 -5.20 -16.14
C ILE A 196 9.95 -4.42 -17.37
N LYS A 197 9.41 -3.22 -17.14
CA LYS A 197 8.98 -2.32 -18.21
C LYS A 197 10.15 -2.02 -19.16
N ASP A 198 9.84 -1.85 -20.44
CA ASP A 198 10.80 -1.52 -21.50
C ASP A 198 11.87 -2.62 -21.71
N THR A 199 11.56 -3.86 -21.33
CA THR A 199 12.36 -5.07 -21.61
C THR A 199 11.45 -6.22 -22.06
N SER A 200 12.02 -7.33 -22.50
CA SER A 200 11.30 -8.57 -22.79
C SER A 200 11.05 -9.45 -21.55
N VAL A 201 11.49 -9.02 -20.35
CA VAL A 201 11.37 -9.83 -19.13
C VAL A 201 9.93 -9.80 -18.63
N ASN A 202 9.25 -10.95 -18.77
CA ASN A 202 7.92 -11.20 -18.24
C ASN A 202 7.85 -12.67 -17.80
N LEU A 203 7.94 -12.89 -16.49
CA LEU A 203 8.03 -14.22 -15.87
C LEU A 203 6.79 -14.48 -15.02
N GLN A 204 6.39 -15.75 -14.95
CA GLN A 204 5.32 -16.21 -14.08
C GLN A 204 5.84 -17.26 -13.13
N PHE A 205 5.45 -17.15 -11.86
CA PHE A 205 5.79 -18.09 -10.81
C PHE A 205 4.52 -18.63 -10.17
N ASP A 206 4.54 -19.89 -9.76
CA ASP A 206 3.50 -20.44 -8.91
C ASP A 206 3.61 -19.90 -7.46
N THR A 207 2.67 -20.31 -6.60
CA THR A 207 2.68 -19.96 -5.16
C THR A 207 3.82 -20.62 -4.37
N SER A 208 4.55 -21.54 -4.97
CA SER A 208 5.72 -22.22 -4.41
C SER A 208 7.05 -21.65 -4.94
N CYS A 209 7.00 -20.47 -5.58
CA CYS A 209 8.14 -19.74 -6.13
C CYS A 209 8.83 -20.43 -7.31
N ASN A 210 8.20 -21.40 -7.96
CA ASN A 210 8.76 -22.06 -9.14
C ASN A 210 8.40 -21.26 -10.38
N LEU A 211 9.38 -21.06 -11.26
CA LEU A 211 9.16 -20.47 -12.58
C LEU A 211 8.32 -21.43 -13.44
N ILE A 212 7.18 -20.94 -13.93
CA ILE A 212 6.28 -21.70 -14.83
C ILE A 212 6.30 -21.17 -16.25
N LYS A 213 6.66 -19.88 -16.44
CA LYS A 213 6.74 -19.24 -17.76
C LYS A 213 7.72 -18.08 -17.75
#